data_AF-A0A9D5J409-F1
#
_entry.id   AF-A0A9D5J409-F1
#
_cell.length_a   1.000
_cell.length_b   1.000
_cell.length_c   1.000
_cell.angle_alpha   90.00
_cell.angle_beta   90.00
_cell.angle_gamma   90.00
#
_symmetry.space_group_name_H-M   'P 1'
#
loop_
_entity.id
_entity.type
_entity.pdbx_description
1 polymer ?
#
loop_
_entity_poly.entity_id
_entity_poly.type
_entity_poly.pdbx_seq_one_letter_code
_entity_poly.pdbx_strand_id
1 'polypeptide(L)'
;MQEFAKTPQGLSLMAPCISYRDYCASLSFSADKKQVLLLQRTAGKDGKIGEKGLMSLYQQGDTVPLWTVPCKVQTTFPVGGSLLTLPQRFQTRITPYGILMPTGSKYTMLAMDGTNKKWEQKLYPVAVFDSLDVILGYTSAMSNKLVGNRLSTGEKLWEAKSPHSLCNGWERMTMVGDSLIVVVNDRIDFIHPLKGLQGQFKAHTGLPRTGQNLLTAVAAGLAFGAVGATVGYNPYLVSSVDINSITTTSSSALYENGRCFVSDRDSIYCLSTVGKAVWSRALPKRETGNAALKVQGDTLIMLNYAFGFQGDRQMKAVGRPFVAAFNKSTGEQLYLRYLTEDTRAMVQGSHIGASSAFLMLSDHMAYKPFADSTMTVRPWNTRSYGELEWLPSDTVYTFRQNDENLTPLFSNDSICVVQTAKGLLKVVDRQLNIIDDYQARNLYFKFVPCGSCLVVYNKIVGKASDFWIIRRDGTSVAHIMVPVNKMYSRGNTLYILSSDKIFMVDTTSF
;
A
#
# COMPACT_ATOMS: atom_id res chain seq x y z
N MET A 1 -11.97 33.01 8.77
CA MET A 1 -12.13 32.12 7.60
C MET A 1 -11.32 32.70 6.44
N GLN A 2 -10.82 31.87 5.53
CA GLN A 2 -10.09 32.29 4.32
C GLN A 2 -10.53 31.48 3.11
N GLU A 3 -10.40 32.06 1.91
CA GLU A 3 -10.71 31.37 0.66
C GLU A 3 -9.73 30.21 0.46
N PHE A 4 -10.25 29.06 0.04
CA PHE A 4 -9.42 27.89 -0.25
C PHE A 4 -9.72 27.24 -1.62
N ALA A 5 -10.93 27.42 -2.14
CA ALA A 5 -11.39 26.78 -3.38
C ALA A 5 -12.44 27.63 -4.09
N LYS A 6 -12.75 27.28 -5.34
CA LYS A 6 -13.83 27.85 -6.14
C LYS A 6 -14.73 26.78 -6.72
N THR A 7 -16.04 27.01 -6.80
CA THR A 7 -16.95 26.09 -7.51
C THR A 7 -16.71 26.14 -9.03
N PRO A 8 -17.24 25.19 -9.84
CA PRO A 8 -17.15 25.26 -11.30
C PRO A 8 -17.72 26.57 -11.89
N GLN A 9 -18.69 27.20 -11.20
CA GLN A 9 -19.27 28.49 -11.58
C GLN A 9 -18.45 29.71 -11.11
N GLY A 10 -17.30 29.48 -10.46
CA GLY A 10 -16.38 30.53 -10.01
C GLY A 10 -16.68 31.13 -8.64
N LEU A 11 -17.62 30.57 -7.86
CA LEU A 11 -17.95 31.08 -6.52
C LEU A 11 -16.86 30.69 -5.50
N SER A 12 -16.37 31.66 -4.73
CA SER A 12 -15.36 31.44 -3.68
C SER A 12 -15.91 30.64 -2.49
N LEU A 13 -15.17 29.61 -2.07
CA LEU A 13 -15.43 28.82 -0.88
C LEU A 13 -14.46 29.17 0.25
N MET A 14 -15.00 29.39 1.44
CA MET A 14 -14.27 29.84 2.62
C MET A 14 -14.18 28.73 3.68
N ALA A 15 -13.07 28.66 4.41
CA ALA A 15 -12.92 27.71 5.52
C ALA A 15 -12.22 28.35 6.74
N PRO A 16 -12.51 27.90 7.98
CA PRO A 16 -11.64 28.14 9.13
C PRO A 16 -10.21 27.67 8.86
N CYS A 17 -9.23 28.39 9.38
CA CYS A 17 -7.82 27.99 9.25
C CYS A 17 -7.01 28.24 10.51
N ILE A 18 -6.06 27.35 10.78
CA ILE A 18 -5.05 27.50 11.82
C ILE A 18 -3.77 27.99 11.14
N SER A 19 -3.26 29.15 11.55
CA SER A 19 -1.97 29.63 11.09
C SER A 19 -0.85 28.90 11.83
N TYR A 20 0.19 28.51 11.11
CA TYR A 20 1.42 28.02 11.70
C TYR A 20 2.64 28.64 11.03
N ARG A 21 3.76 28.56 11.75
CA ARG A 21 5.07 28.79 11.19
C ARG A 21 5.65 27.42 10.86
N ASP A 22 6.39 27.33 9.77
CA ASP A 22 7.22 26.20 9.35
C ASP A 22 6.66 25.25 8.29
N TYR A 23 7.55 24.73 7.45
CA TYR A 23 7.26 24.13 6.16
C TYR A 23 6.59 22.74 6.21
N CYS A 24 6.53 22.06 7.36
CA CYS A 24 5.98 20.71 7.40
C CYS A 24 5.16 20.42 8.64
N ALA A 25 3.87 20.15 8.42
CA ALA A 25 2.93 19.67 9.42
C ALA A 25 2.43 18.25 9.10
N SER A 26 2.26 17.41 10.12
CA SER A 26 1.48 16.17 10.03
C SER A 26 0.42 16.11 11.12
N LEU A 27 -0.67 15.38 10.83
CA LEU A 27 -1.80 15.23 11.72
C LEU A 27 -1.96 13.77 12.16
N SER A 28 -2.33 13.58 13.42
CA SER A 28 -2.83 12.32 13.94
C SER A 28 -4.13 12.54 14.68
N PHE A 29 -5.07 11.61 14.55
CA PHE A 29 -6.41 11.73 15.13
C PHE A 29 -6.63 10.67 16.20
N SER A 30 -7.23 11.08 17.31
CA SER A 30 -7.80 10.17 18.31
C SER A 30 -8.87 9.25 17.71
N ALA A 31 -9.07 8.09 18.34
CA ALA A 31 -10.04 7.09 17.90
C ALA A 31 -11.49 7.62 17.96
N ASP A 32 -11.83 8.34 19.03
CA ASP A 32 -13.14 8.99 19.24
C ASP A 32 -13.32 10.27 18.40
N LYS A 33 -12.28 10.66 17.65
CA LYS A 33 -12.23 11.82 16.74
C LYS A 33 -12.26 13.17 17.44
N LYS A 34 -12.26 13.22 18.78
CA LYS A 34 -12.39 14.47 19.54
C LYS A 34 -11.11 15.27 19.63
N GLN A 35 -9.97 14.64 19.41
CA GLN A 35 -8.65 15.26 19.53
C GLN A 35 -7.79 15.05 18.29
N VAL A 36 -7.00 16.07 17.97
CA VAL A 36 -6.06 16.12 16.85
C VAL A 36 -4.67 16.50 17.36
N LEU A 37 -3.68 15.67 17.05
CA LEU A 37 -2.27 15.96 17.27
C LEU A 37 -1.69 16.59 16.02
N LEU A 38 -1.20 17.81 16.13
CA LEU A 38 -0.44 18.51 15.11
C LEU A 38 1.05 18.40 15.41
N LEU A 39 1.82 17.88 14.46
CA LEU A 39 3.27 17.77 14.52
C LEU A 39 3.87 18.73 13.51
N GLN A 40 4.67 19.68 13.96
CA GLN A 40 5.27 20.73 13.14
C GLN A 40 6.78 20.57 13.12
N ARG A 41 7.43 20.84 11.99
CA ARG A 41 8.89 20.79 11.86
C ARG A 41 9.42 22.04 11.20
N THR A 42 10.49 22.57 11.78
CA THR A 42 11.15 23.77 11.29
C THR A 42 12.03 23.45 10.09
N ALA A 43 11.90 24.24 9.02
CA ALA A 43 12.86 24.21 7.93
C ALA A 43 14.13 24.96 8.36
N GLY A 44 15.29 24.34 8.17
CA GLY A 44 16.58 25.01 8.28
C GLY A 44 16.73 26.09 7.20
N LYS A 45 17.71 26.99 7.39
CA LYS A 45 18.03 28.05 6.41
C LYS A 45 18.42 27.52 5.03
N ASP A 46 18.83 26.25 4.94
CA ASP A 46 19.18 25.53 3.72
C ASP A 46 17.97 24.81 3.07
N GLY A 47 16.75 25.03 3.59
CA GLY A 47 15.53 24.37 3.13
C GLY A 47 15.38 22.92 3.60
N LYS A 48 16.35 22.37 4.35
CA LYS A 48 16.25 21.01 4.89
C LYS A 48 15.32 21.00 6.10
N ILE A 49 14.41 20.03 6.12
CA ILE A 49 13.50 19.85 7.26
C ILE A 49 14.27 19.20 8.40
N GLY A 50 14.43 19.92 9.52
CA GLY A 50 15.07 19.39 10.71
C GLY A 50 14.18 18.42 11.48
N GLU A 51 14.79 17.66 12.41
CA GLU A 51 14.04 16.80 13.32
C GLU A 51 13.41 17.59 14.48
N LYS A 52 13.86 18.82 14.74
CA LYS A 52 13.27 19.67 15.78
C LYS A 52 11.89 20.13 15.35
N GLY A 53 10.93 20.01 16.25
CA GLY A 53 9.55 20.32 15.98
C GLY A 53 8.74 20.67 17.21
N LEU A 54 7.48 20.97 16.98
CA LEU A 54 6.47 21.16 18.00
C LEU A 54 5.40 20.08 17.85
N MET A 55 4.91 19.62 18.98
CA MET A 55 3.74 18.77 19.07
C MET A 55 2.65 19.55 19.80
N SER A 56 1.48 19.66 19.21
CA SER A 56 0.37 20.44 19.74
C SER A 56 -0.90 19.60 19.70
N LEU A 57 -1.61 19.51 20.81
CA LEU A 57 -2.89 18.79 20.90
C LEU A 57 -4.03 19.79 20.82
N TYR A 58 -4.99 19.53 19.95
CA TYR A 58 -6.20 20.32 19.77
C TYR A 58 -7.43 19.47 20.08
N GLN A 59 -8.47 20.10 20.62
CA GLN A 59 -9.82 19.57 20.53
C GLN A 59 -10.34 19.80 19.10
N GLN A 60 -11.15 18.88 18.57
CA GLN A 60 -11.70 18.99 17.23
C GLN A 60 -12.57 20.25 17.11
N GLY A 61 -12.28 21.09 16.13
CA GLY A 61 -12.99 22.35 15.88
C GLY A 61 -12.28 23.58 16.45
N ASP A 62 -11.39 23.38 17.42
CA ASP A 62 -10.68 24.48 18.06
C ASP A 62 -9.50 24.96 17.20
N THR A 63 -9.19 26.25 17.30
CA THR A 63 -8.05 26.89 16.66
C THR A 63 -6.89 27.15 17.63
N VAL A 64 -7.11 26.93 18.94
CA VAL A 64 -6.12 27.08 20.01
C VAL A 64 -5.79 25.69 20.57
N PRO A 65 -4.50 25.34 20.74
CA PRO A 65 -4.14 24.04 21.28
C PRO A 65 -4.42 23.97 22.79
N LEU A 66 -4.79 22.78 23.25
CA LEU A 66 -4.83 22.42 24.68
C LEU A 66 -3.45 22.52 25.32
N TRP A 67 -2.41 22.12 24.57
CA TRP A 67 -1.01 22.31 24.93
C TRP A 67 -0.11 22.23 23.69
N THR A 68 1.10 22.77 23.82
CA THR A 68 2.17 22.69 22.83
C THR A 68 3.48 22.37 23.54
N VAL A 69 4.21 21.36 23.06
CA VAL A 69 5.50 20.94 23.62
C VAL A 69 6.55 20.75 22.53
N PRO A 70 7.82 21.08 22.78
CA PRO A 70 8.91 20.75 21.86
C PRO A 70 9.08 19.23 21.72
N CYS A 71 9.36 18.75 20.51
CA CYS A 71 9.62 17.34 20.27
C CYS A 71 10.66 17.13 19.15
N LYS A 72 11.13 15.88 19.02
CA LYS A 72 11.87 15.43 17.85
C LYS A 72 10.94 14.64 16.94
N VAL A 73 10.58 15.20 15.79
CA VAL A 73 9.72 14.56 14.80
C VAL A 73 10.58 13.75 13.86
N GLN A 74 10.66 12.46 14.13
CA GLN A 74 11.43 11.53 13.33
C GLN A 74 10.57 10.94 12.21
N THR A 75 11.00 11.14 10.96
CA THR A 75 10.36 10.55 9.77
C THR A 75 11.23 9.51 9.08
N THR A 76 12.43 9.24 9.61
CA THR A 76 13.38 8.27 9.08
C THR A 76 13.98 7.42 10.20
N PHE A 77 14.39 6.19 9.93
CA PHE A 77 15.15 5.36 10.87
C PHE A 77 16.49 4.93 10.29
N PRO A 78 17.55 4.87 11.12
CA PRO A 78 18.85 4.36 10.69
C PRO A 78 18.84 2.83 10.58
N VAL A 79 19.30 2.30 9.45
CA VAL A 79 19.54 0.87 9.21
C VAL A 79 20.90 0.70 8.54
N GLY A 80 21.85 0.05 9.22
CA GLY A 80 23.14 -0.33 8.63
C GLY A 80 23.98 0.81 8.03
N GLY A 81 23.78 2.06 8.47
CA GLY A 81 24.47 3.24 7.93
C GLY A 81 23.63 4.13 7.01
N SER A 82 22.42 3.71 6.61
CA SER A 82 21.48 4.52 5.81
C SER A 82 20.23 4.94 6.59
N LEU A 83 19.55 5.98 6.10
CA LEU A 83 18.29 6.47 6.64
C LEU A 83 17.12 6.04 5.73
N LEU A 84 16.14 5.35 6.31
CA LEU A 84 14.94 4.90 5.60
C LEU A 84 13.71 5.65 6.07
N THR A 85 12.83 6.04 5.14
CA THR A 85 11.58 6.74 5.47
C THR A 85 10.61 5.83 6.20
N LEU A 86 9.99 6.36 7.25
CA LEU A 86 8.96 5.67 7.99
C LEU A 86 7.62 5.61 7.26
N PRO A 87 7.00 4.42 7.17
CA PRO A 87 5.59 4.33 6.83
C PRO A 87 4.74 5.19 7.76
N GLN A 88 3.76 5.91 7.22
CA GLN A 88 2.92 6.83 8.01
C GLN A 88 2.27 6.16 9.22
N ARG A 89 1.88 4.88 9.09
CA ARG A 89 1.30 4.06 10.17
C ARG A 89 2.23 3.87 11.39
N PHE A 90 3.52 4.11 11.22
CA PHE A 90 4.55 3.99 12.26
C PHE A 90 5.19 5.35 12.61
N GLN A 91 4.70 6.46 12.04
CA GLN A 91 5.07 7.79 12.49
C GLN A 91 4.34 8.13 13.81
N THR A 92 4.72 9.24 14.43
CA THR A 92 4.08 9.72 15.67
C THR A 92 2.56 9.81 15.53
N ARG A 93 1.83 9.23 16.47
CA ARG A 93 0.37 9.14 16.44
C ARG A 93 -0.30 9.09 17.81
N ILE A 94 -1.55 9.56 17.87
CA ILE A 94 -2.43 9.30 19.01
C ILE A 94 -2.88 7.84 19.00
N THR A 95 -2.99 7.26 20.19
CA THR A 95 -3.60 5.97 20.49
C THR A 95 -4.56 6.16 21.69
N PRO A 96 -5.46 5.20 21.99
CA PRO A 96 -6.26 5.24 23.20
C PRO A 96 -5.45 5.30 24.52
N TYR A 97 -4.16 4.94 24.46
CA TYR A 97 -3.29 4.82 25.64
C TYR A 97 -2.32 5.99 25.79
N GLY A 98 -2.24 6.90 24.82
CA GLY A 98 -1.23 7.95 24.78
C GLY A 98 -0.73 8.26 23.37
N ILE A 99 0.44 8.89 23.28
CA ILE A 99 1.07 9.25 22.02
C ILE A 99 2.22 8.27 21.75
N LEU A 100 2.06 7.44 20.72
CA LEU A 100 3.10 6.53 20.26
C LEU A 100 4.00 7.28 19.29
N MET A 101 5.32 7.31 19.55
CA MET A 101 6.26 8.00 18.69
C MET A 101 7.58 7.26 18.47
N PRO A 102 8.16 7.35 17.26
CA PRO A 102 9.53 6.93 17.00
C PRO A 102 10.56 7.85 17.69
N THR A 103 11.55 7.25 18.35
CA THR A 103 12.67 7.95 18.99
C THR A 103 14.01 7.21 18.75
N GLY A 104 14.79 7.67 17.77
CA GLY A 104 16.06 7.07 17.39
C GLY A 104 15.90 5.69 16.75
N SER A 105 16.17 4.61 17.49
CA SER A 105 15.91 3.21 17.08
C SER A 105 14.86 2.53 17.97
N LYS A 106 14.16 3.33 18.77
CA LYS A 106 13.18 2.92 19.77
C LYS A 106 11.82 3.50 19.42
N TYR A 107 10.80 2.95 20.05
CA TYR A 107 9.47 3.54 20.15
C TYR A 107 9.21 3.94 21.59
N THR A 108 8.58 5.10 21.75
CA THR A 108 8.19 5.66 23.05
C THR A 108 6.68 5.84 23.08
N MET A 109 6.05 5.48 24.19
CA MET A 109 4.69 5.88 24.51
C MET A 109 4.74 7.00 25.53
N LEU A 110 4.19 8.14 25.17
CA LEU A 110 3.98 9.28 26.05
C LEU A 110 2.54 9.28 26.57
N ALA A 111 2.31 9.84 27.75
CA ALA A 111 0.98 10.23 28.17
C ALA A 111 0.38 11.29 27.24
N MET A 112 -0.92 11.55 27.37
CA MET A 112 -1.63 12.54 26.54
C MET A 112 -1.24 14.00 26.85
N ASP A 113 -0.39 14.24 27.84
CA ASP A 113 0.26 15.54 28.07
C ASP A 113 1.49 15.78 27.16
N GLY A 114 1.91 14.76 26.41
CA GLY A 114 3.03 14.87 25.47
C GLY A 114 4.42 14.92 26.09
N THR A 115 4.57 14.76 27.41
CA THR A 115 5.87 14.88 28.11
C THR A 115 6.18 13.68 29.00
N ASN A 116 5.18 13.11 29.66
CA ASN A 116 5.38 12.00 30.60
C ASN A 116 5.55 10.69 29.83
N LYS A 117 6.77 10.15 29.88
CA LYS A 117 7.09 8.86 29.26
C LYS A 117 6.48 7.71 30.06
N LYS A 118 5.60 6.94 29.42
CA LYS A 118 5.05 5.70 29.98
C LYS A 118 6.03 4.53 29.80
N TRP A 119 6.50 4.34 28.58
CA TRP A 119 7.49 3.31 28.25
C TRP A 119 8.31 3.69 27.02
N GLU A 120 9.49 3.09 26.88
CA GLU A 120 10.34 3.20 25.69
C GLU A 120 11.06 1.89 25.45
N GLN A 121 11.04 1.39 24.20
CA GLN A 121 11.63 0.10 23.85
C GLN A 121 12.21 0.09 22.43
N LYS A 122 13.28 -0.69 22.25
CA LYS A 122 13.83 -0.96 20.92
C LYS A 122 12.87 -1.86 20.15
N LEU A 123 12.32 -1.35 19.05
CA LEU A 123 11.32 -2.06 18.26
C LEU A 123 11.33 -1.55 16.82
N TYR A 124 11.31 -2.46 15.87
CA TYR A 124 11.02 -2.21 14.47
C TYR A 124 9.58 -2.68 14.20
N PRO A 125 8.58 -1.77 14.26
CA PRO A 125 7.19 -2.16 14.24
C PRO A 125 6.77 -2.65 12.85
N VAL A 126 5.91 -3.67 12.85
CA VAL A 126 5.33 -4.27 11.65
C VAL A 126 3.80 -4.25 11.68
N ALA A 127 3.19 -4.15 12.87
CA ALA A 127 1.75 -3.93 13.04
C ALA A 127 1.44 -3.26 14.38
N VAL A 128 0.36 -2.47 14.43
CA VAL A 128 -0.19 -1.87 15.64
C VAL A 128 -1.69 -2.12 15.65
N PHE A 129 -2.21 -2.73 16.72
CA PHE A 129 -3.62 -3.03 16.91
C PHE A 129 -4.13 -2.34 18.18
N ASP A 130 -4.64 -1.12 18.04
CA ASP A 130 -5.08 -0.29 19.17
C ASP A 130 -6.19 -0.98 19.99
N SER A 131 -7.16 -1.62 19.30
CA SER A 131 -8.29 -2.32 19.92
C SER A 131 -7.88 -3.55 20.73
N LEU A 132 -6.73 -4.14 20.41
CA LEU A 132 -6.20 -5.32 21.10
C LEU A 132 -5.11 -4.95 22.11
N ASP A 133 -4.80 -3.65 22.26
CA ASP A 133 -3.71 -3.17 23.11
C ASP A 133 -2.36 -3.85 22.79
N VAL A 134 -2.01 -3.95 21.51
CA VAL A 134 -0.78 -4.66 21.11
C VAL A 134 -0.05 -3.98 19.95
N ILE A 135 1.28 -3.92 20.09
CA ILE A 135 2.21 -3.57 19.02
C ILE A 135 3.11 -4.76 18.71
N LEU A 136 3.24 -5.08 17.43
CA LEU A 136 4.10 -6.14 16.92
C LEU A 136 5.30 -5.53 16.24
N GLY A 137 6.48 -6.10 16.48
CA GLY A 137 7.69 -5.65 15.82
C GLY A 137 8.88 -6.58 16.02
N TYR A 138 9.91 -6.39 15.21
CA TYR A 138 11.18 -7.08 15.40
C TYR A 138 12.08 -6.29 16.36
N THR A 139 12.95 -6.98 17.09
CA THR A 139 13.94 -6.32 17.98
C THR A 139 14.96 -5.45 17.23
N SER A 140 15.09 -5.64 15.92
CA SER A 140 15.71 -4.73 14.96
C SER A 140 15.23 -5.09 13.55
N ALA A 141 15.48 -4.22 12.56
CA ALA A 141 15.10 -4.47 11.17
C ALA A 141 15.80 -5.70 10.52
N MET A 142 16.87 -6.21 11.13
CA MET A 142 17.60 -7.40 10.66
C MET A 142 17.36 -8.63 11.54
N SER A 143 16.62 -8.49 12.64
CA SER A 143 16.44 -9.54 13.62
C SER A 143 15.31 -10.47 13.23
N ASN A 144 15.51 -11.78 13.29
CA ASN A 144 14.40 -12.73 13.15
C ASN A 144 13.55 -12.87 14.42
N LYS A 145 13.79 -12.07 15.47
CA LYS A 145 13.02 -12.12 16.73
C LYS A 145 11.87 -11.13 16.68
N LEU A 146 10.68 -11.67 16.43
CA LEU A 146 9.41 -10.96 16.48
C LEU A 146 8.88 -10.95 17.92
N VAL A 147 8.44 -9.80 18.39
CA VAL A 147 7.83 -9.62 19.70
C VAL A 147 6.44 -9.01 19.56
N GLY A 148 5.56 -9.39 20.48
CA GLY A 148 4.30 -8.70 20.74
C GLY A 148 4.36 -8.07 22.11
N ASN A 149 4.15 -6.75 22.19
CA ASN A 149 4.18 -6.01 23.44
C ASN A 149 2.83 -5.31 23.66
N ARG A 150 2.41 -5.16 24.91
CA ARG A 150 1.28 -4.31 25.29
C ARG A 150 1.54 -2.89 24.79
N LEU A 151 0.60 -2.33 24.03
CA LEU A 151 0.73 -0.97 23.53
C LEU A 151 0.65 0.05 24.68
N SER A 152 -0.17 -0.23 25.69
CA SER A 152 -0.41 0.63 26.85
C SER A 152 0.77 0.70 27.82
N THR A 153 1.41 -0.44 28.11
CA THR A 153 2.46 -0.56 29.15
C THR A 153 3.85 -0.87 28.61
N GLY A 154 3.96 -1.34 27.37
CA GLY A 154 5.20 -1.85 26.81
C GLY A 154 5.55 -3.27 27.28
N GLU A 155 4.76 -3.87 28.17
CA GLU A 155 5.03 -5.23 28.68
C GLU A 155 5.12 -6.24 27.52
N LYS A 156 6.18 -7.05 27.51
CA LYS A 156 6.34 -8.09 26.50
C LYS A 156 5.36 -9.23 26.76
N LEU A 157 4.46 -9.48 25.81
CA LEU A 157 3.49 -10.57 25.85
C LEU A 157 4.11 -11.89 25.40
N TRP A 158 4.90 -11.84 24.33
CA TRP A 158 5.51 -13.02 23.74
C TRP A 158 6.69 -12.63 22.83
N GLU A 159 7.52 -13.63 22.54
CA GLU A 159 8.63 -13.55 21.60
C GLU A 159 8.68 -14.83 20.76
N ALA A 160 8.88 -14.69 19.46
CA ALA A 160 8.97 -15.81 18.54
C ALA A 160 10.01 -15.57 17.44
N LYS A 161 10.55 -16.65 16.89
CA LYS A 161 11.38 -16.57 15.69
C LYS A 161 10.48 -16.48 14.45
N SER A 162 10.68 -15.46 13.63
CA SER A 162 9.99 -15.22 12.35
C SER A 162 11.01 -14.64 11.36
N PRO A 163 11.74 -15.50 10.61
CA PRO A 163 12.73 -15.06 9.64
C PRO A 163 12.07 -14.36 8.44
N HIS A 164 12.68 -13.27 7.98
CA HIS A 164 12.17 -12.40 6.92
C HIS A 164 13.32 -11.82 6.06
N SER A 165 14.38 -12.60 5.89
CA SER A 165 15.61 -12.27 5.16
C SER A 165 15.48 -12.42 3.63
N LEU A 166 14.53 -13.22 3.17
CA LEU A 166 14.21 -13.46 1.75
C LEU A 166 12.86 -12.83 1.36
N CYS A 167 11.93 -12.70 2.31
CA CYS A 167 10.65 -12.07 2.09
C CYS A 167 10.14 -11.38 3.36
N ASN A 168 9.74 -10.11 3.22
CA ASN A 168 8.98 -9.39 4.24
C ASN A 168 7.50 -9.38 3.84
N GLY A 169 6.73 -10.28 4.45
CA GLY A 169 5.32 -10.50 4.13
C GLY A 169 4.36 -9.53 4.80
N TRP A 170 4.83 -8.63 5.67
CA TRP A 170 3.96 -7.82 6.54
C TRP A 170 3.08 -6.82 5.77
N GLU A 171 3.48 -6.40 4.57
CA GLU A 171 2.63 -5.58 3.70
C GLU A 171 1.44 -6.33 3.12
N ARG A 172 1.55 -7.66 3.01
CA ARG A 172 0.54 -8.56 2.45
C ARG A 172 -0.07 -9.46 3.53
N MET A 173 0.05 -9.07 4.80
CA MET A 173 -0.50 -9.85 5.90
C MET A 173 -2.02 -9.97 5.78
N THR A 174 -2.55 -11.12 6.18
CA THR A 174 -4.00 -11.35 6.25
C THR A 174 -4.41 -11.44 7.71
N MET A 175 -5.33 -10.57 8.12
CA MET A 175 -5.97 -10.63 9.44
C MET A 175 -7.29 -11.38 9.33
N VAL A 176 -7.49 -12.37 10.21
CA VAL A 176 -8.69 -13.20 10.28
C VAL A 176 -9.33 -12.97 11.64
N GLY A 177 -10.39 -12.15 11.66
CA GLY A 177 -10.98 -11.65 12.90
C GLY A 177 -9.93 -10.97 13.78
N ASP A 178 -10.01 -11.17 15.10
CA ASP A 178 -9.09 -10.58 16.07
C ASP A 178 -8.04 -11.57 16.62
N SER A 179 -8.00 -12.80 16.09
CA SER A 179 -7.25 -13.90 16.70
C SER A 179 -6.15 -14.50 15.83
N LEU A 180 -6.07 -14.16 14.55
CA LEU A 180 -5.11 -14.77 13.64
C LEU A 180 -4.60 -13.78 12.60
N ILE A 181 -3.28 -13.66 12.53
CA ILE A 181 -2.53 -13.01 11.47
C ILE A 181 -1.80 -14.10 10.70
N VAL A 182 -1.93 -14.10 9.37
CA VAL A 182 -1.13 -14.94 8.49
C VAL A 182 -0.14 -14.07 7.73
N VAL A 183 1.15 -14.37 7.84
CA VAL A 183 2.22 -13.62 7.18
C VAL A 183 3.09 -14.56 6.35
N VAL A 184 3.29 -14.22 5.08
CA VAL A 184 4.18 -14.96 4.16
C VAL A 184 5.55 -14.28 4.14
N ASN A 185 6.39 -14.61 5.13
CA ASN A 185 7.80 -14.18 5.22
C ASN A 185 8.71 -15.19 4.49
N ASP A 186 9.88 -15.53 5.03
CA ASP A 186 10.73 -16.64 4.54
C ASP A 186 10.05 -18.01 4.67
N ARG A 187 8.93 -18.02 5.40
CA ARG A 187 7.99 -19.10 5.62
C ARG A 187 6.62 -18.50 5.89
N ILE A 188 5.60 -19.36 6.05
CA ILE A 188 4.26 -18.90 6.41
C ILE A 188 4.11 -19.01 7.93
N ASP A 189 3.91 -17.87 8.59
CA ASP A 189 3.69 -17.76 10.03
C ASP A 189 2.21 -17.52 10.34
N PHE A 190 1.66 -18.29 11.27
CA PHE A 190 0.31 -18.14 11.82
C PHE A 190 0.45 -17.58 13.24
N ILE A 191 0.02 -16.34 13.47
CA ILE A 191 0.33 -15.57 14.67
C ILE A 191 -0.98 -15.11 15.31
N HIS A 192 -1.16 -15.43 16.58
CA HIS A 192 -2.19 -14.78 17.39
C HIS A 192 -1.64 -13.47 17.95
N PRO A 193 -2.29 -12.30 17.75
CA PRO A 193 -1.74 -11.00 18.16
C PRO A 193 -1.30 -10.96 19.63
N LEU A 194 -2.10 -11.55 20.53
CA LEU A 194 -1.83 -11.58 21.98
C LEU A 194 -1.02 -12.78 22.50
N LYS A 195 -0.97 -13.90 21.77
CA LYS A 195 -0.37 -15.16 22.26
C LYS A 195 0.88 -15.56 21.49
N GLY A 196 1.17 -14.85 20.40
CA GLY A 196 2.29 -15.13 19.52
C GLY A 196 2.01 -16.28 18.57
N LEU A 197 3.10 -16.87 18.11
CA LEU A 197 3.09 -17.88 17.06
C LEU A 197 2.28 -19.12 17.44
N GLN A 198 1.27 -19.45 16.63
CA GLN A 198 0.42 -20.63 16.79
C GLN A 198 0.84 -21.78 15.86
N GLY A 199 1.50 -21.45 14.74
CA GLY A 199 1.86 -22.43 13.73
C GLY A 199 2.75 -21.87 12.64
N GLN A 200 3.46 -22.75 11.95
CA GLN A 200 4.40 -22.41 10.89
C GLN A 200 4.38 -23.43 9.78
N PHE A 201 4.58 -22.98 8.55
CA PHE A 201 4.72 -23.85 7.39
C PHE A 201 5.91 -23.40 6.54
N LYS A 202 6.79 -24.35 6.20
CA LYS A 202 7.96 -24.10 5.35
C LYS A 202 7.50 -23.79 3.92
N ALA A 203 8.02 -22.73 3.34
CA ALA A 203 7.72 -22.32 1.97
C ALA A 203 8.96 -21.70 1.31
N HIS A 204 9.06 -21.76 -0.01
CA HIS A 204 10.11 -21.15 -0.82
C HIS A 204 9.62 -19.81 -1.39
N THR A 205 9.75 -18.75 -0.59
CA THR A 205 9.16 -17.42 -0.85
C THR A 205 10.15 -16.40 -1.44
N GLY A 206 11.39 -16.81 -1.68
CA GLY A 206 12.42 -16.03 -2.36
C GLY A 206 13.58 -16.90 -2.84
N LEU A 207 14.45 -16.30 -3.66
CA LEU A 207 15.64 -16.92 -4.25
C LEU A 207 16.87 -16.16 -3.76
N PRO A 208 17.72 -16.78 -2.90
CA PRO A 208 19.03 -16.22 -2.60
C PRO A 208 19.90 -16.30 -3.85
N ARG A 209 20.69 -15.27 -4.14
CA ARG A 209 21.72 -15.36 -5.19
C ARG A 209 22.94 -16.07 -4.60
N THR A 210 23.26 -17.25 -5.11
CA THR A 210 24.43 -18.04 -4.67
C THR A 210 25.72 -17.23 -4.82
N GLY A 211 26.50 -17.11 -3.74
CA GLY A 211 27.92 -16.72 -3.79
C GLY A 211 28.32 -15.36 -3.21
N GLN A 212 27.43 -14.57 -2.60
CA GLN A 212 27.83 -13.33 -1.91
C GLN A 212 27.15 -13.16 -0.55
N ASN A 213 27.95 -12.73 0.42
CA ASN A 213 27.58 -12.58 1.83
C ASN A 213 26.38 -11.63 2.02
N LEU A 214 25.56 -11.96 3.02
CA LEU A 214 24.28 -11.36 3.44
C LEU A 214 24.33 -9.86 3.88
N LEU A 215 25.32 -9.07 3.45
CA LEU A 215 25.70 -7.78 4.07
C LEU A 215 25.71 -6.54 3.15
N THR A 216 25.25 -6.59 1.91
CA THR A 216 25.37 -5.46 0.95
C THR A 216 24.07 -4.73 0.61
N ALA A 217 23.01 -4.84 1.43
CA ALA A 217 21.69 -4.27 1.14
C ALA A 217 21.58 -2.73 1.24
N VAL A 218 22.63 -2.00 1.63
CA VAL A 218 22.48 -0.61 2.09
C VAL A 218 23.06 0.44 1.12
N ALA A 219 24.00 0.08 0.23
CA ALA A 219 24.78 1.08 -0.53
C ALA A 219 24.11 1.61 -1.83
N ALA A 220 23.07 0.96 -2.35
CA ALA A 220 22.51 1.31 -3.68
C ALA A 220 21.14 2.03 -3.65
N GLY A 221 20.64 2.41 -2.47
CA GLY A 221 19.36 3.11 -2.31
C GLY A 221 19.37 4.60 -2.67
N LEU A 222 20.40 5.09 -3.37
CA LEU A 222 20.73 6.51 -3.46
C LEU A 222 20.34 7.22 -4.78
N ALA A 223 19.70 6.58 -5.77
CA ALA A 223 19.61 7.18 -7.11
C ALA A 223 18.22 7.31 -7.78
N PHE A 224 17.10 6.79 -7.25
CA PHE A 224 15.88 6.65 -8.09
C PHE A 224 14.55 7.21 -7.52
N GLY A 225 14.61 8.13 -6.56
CA GLY A 225 13.44 8.78 -5.93
C GLY A 225 12.50 9.58 -6.85
N ALA A 226 12.67 9.55 -8.18
CA ALA A 226 11.85 10.28 -9.13
C ALA A 226 10.76 9.45 -9.83
N VAL A 227 10.88 8.11 -9.93
CA VAL A 227 9.94 7.28 -10.72
C VAL A 227 8.83 6.65 -9.86
N GLY A 228 9.06 6.40 -8.58
CA GLY A 228 8.04 5.80 -7.69
C GLY A 228 6.80 6.70 -7.47
N ALA A 229 6.95 8.02 -7.62
CA ALA A 229 5.87 8.98 -7.41
C ALA A 229 4.83 9.03 -8.55
N THR A 230 5.11 8.44 -9.71
CA THR A 230 4.24 8.50 -10.90
C THR A 230 3.39 7.26 -11.14
N VAL A 231 3.62 6.16 -10.41
CA VAL A 231 2.93 4.86 -10.61
C VAL A 231 2.05 4.41 -9.44
N GLY A 232 1.75 5.29 -8.47
CA GLY A 232 0.94 4.93 -7.29
C GLY A 232 1.57 3.84 -6.40
N TYR A 233 2.82 3.47 -6.68
CA TYR A 233 3.62 2.54 -5.90
C TYR A 233 4.39 3.33 -4.85
N ASN A 234 3.99 3.22 -3.59
CA ASN A 234 4.78 3.77 -2.49
C ASN A 234 6.00 2.86 -2.27
N PRO A 235 7.24 3.32 -2.53
CA PRO A 235 8.43 2.49 -2.38
C PRO A 235 8.77 2.40 -0.90
N TYR A 236 8.19 1.42 -0.22
CA TYR A 236 8.65 1.03 1.10
C TYR A 236 9.86 0.11 0.92
N LEU A 237 11.04 0.63 1.21
CA LEU A 237 12.26 -0.17 1.29
C LEU A 237 12.07 -1.27 2.34
N VAL A 238 12.05 -2.52 1.89
CA VAL A 238 12.08 -3.69 2.75
C VAL A 238 13.51 -3.84 3.25
N SER A 239 13.81 -3.25 4.39
CA SER A 239 15.19 -3.05 4.88
C SER A 239 15.91 -4.31 5.39
N SER A 240 15.47 -5.50 4.98
CA SER A 240 15.92 -6.78 5.54
C SER A 240 16.30 -7.81 4.48
N VAL A 241 16.06 -7.53 3.19
CA VAL A 241 16.35 -8.49 2.13
C VAL A 241 17.60 -8.07 1.37
N ASP A 242 18.49 -9.04 1.15
CA ASP A 242 19.63 -8.87 0.26
C ASP A 242 19.17 -8.31 -1.09
N ILE A 243 19.78 -7.19 -1.49
CA ILE A 243 19.49 -6.47 -2.74
C ILE A 243 19.62 -7.37 -3.98
N ASN A 244 20.46 -8.41 -3.90
CA ASN A 244 20.68 -9.36 -4.97
C ASN A 244 19.68 -10.51 -4.97
N SER A 245 18.97 -10.74 -3.87
CA SER A 245 17.96 -11.78 -3.75
C SER A 245 16.67 -11.37 -4.45
N ILE A 246 15.98 -12.36 -5.03
CA ILE A 246 14.65 -12.14 -5.60
C ILE A 246 13.62 -12.55 -4.55
N THR A 247 12.76 -11.63 -4.18
CA THR A 247 11.79 -11.77 -3.09
C THR A 247 10.38 -11.96 -3.63
N THR A 248 9.45 -12.29 -2.74
CA THR A 248 8.01 -12.23 -3.03
C THR A 248 7.62 -13.17 -4.18
N THR A 249 8.24 -14.35 -4.25
CA THR A 249 7.94 -15.41 -5.24
C THR A 249 6.83 -16.34 -4.75
N SER A 250 5.82 -15.74 -4.13
CA SER A 250 4.70 -16.42 -3.47
C SER A 250 3.42 -15.62 -3.62
N SER A 251 2.27 -16.28 -3.46
CA SER A 251 1.02 -15.58 -3.34
C SER A 251 0.88 -14.88 -1.98
N SER A 252 -0.05 -13.93 -1.89
CA SER A 252 -0.63 -13.59 -0.59
C SER A 252 -1.39 -14.78 -0.03
N ALA A 253 -1.55 -14.83 1.29
CA ALA A 253 -2.44 -15.82 1.91
C ALA A 253 -3.90 -15.45 1.60
N LEU A 254 -4.70 -16.46 1.23
CA LEU A 254 -6.15 -16.34 1.05
C LEU A 254 -6.83 -17.20 2.11
N TYR A 255 -7.60 -16.59 3.00
CA TYR A 255 -8.30 -17.31 4.05
C TYR A 255 -9.80 -17.43 3.75
N GLU A 256 -10.32 -18.66 3.80
CA GLU A 256 -11.75 -18.95 3.63
C GLU A 256 -12.14 -20.14 4.52
N ASN A 257 -13.22 -20.03 5.29
CA ASN A 257 -13.83 -21.15 6.03
C ASN A 257 -12.84 -22.01 6.86
N GLY A 258 -11.92 -21.38 7.58
CA GLY A 258 -10.95 -22.11 8.42
C GLY A 258 -9.75 -22.68 7.66
N ARG A 259 -9.63 -22.39 6.36
CA ARG A 259 -8.53 -22.81 5.49
C ARG A 259 -7.73 -21.61 5.01
N CYS A 260 -6.43 -21.79 4.94
CA CYS A 260 -5.49 -20.83 4.37
C CYS A 260 -4.90 -21.39 3.08
N PHE A 261 -5.23 -20.79 1.95
CA PHE A 261 -4.66 -21.09 0.65
C PHE A 261 -3.48 -20.17 0.36
N VAL A 262 -2.39 -20.74 -0.14
CA VAL A 262 -1.16 -20.00 -0.40
C VAL A 262 -0.30 -20.81 -1.36
N SER A 263 0.43 -20.12 -2.25
CA SER A 263 1.43 -20.73 -3.10
C SER A 263 2.81 -20.18 -2.81
N ASP A 264 3.82 -21.01 -3.03
CA ASP A 264 5.21 -20.61 -3.12
C ASP A 264 5.74 -20.92 -4.52
N ARG A 265 7.07 -20.96 -4.66
CA ARG A 265 7.71 -21.23 -5.94
C ARG A 265 7.45 -22.64 -6.50
N ASP A 266 7.24 -23.62 -5.63
CA ASP A 266 7.25 -25.03 -6.00
C ASP A 266 5.88 -25.69 -5.83
N SER A 267 5.00 -25.11 -5.02
CA SER A 267 3.73 -25.74 -4.69
C SER A 267 2.65 -24.75 -4.29
N ILE A 268 1.41 -25.21 -4.39
CA ILE A 268 0.23 -24.58 -3.82
C ILE A 268 -0.29 -25.44 -2.67
N TYR A 269 -0.76 -24.80 -1.62
CA TYR A 269 -1.13 -25.42 -0.35
C TYR A 269 -2.53 -25.00 0.09
N CYS A 270 -3.23 -25.93 0.72
CA CYS A 270 -4.28 -25.63 1.68
C CYS A 270 -3.78 -25.98 3.07
N LEU A 271 -3.75 -24.99 3.95
CA LEU A 271 -3.28 -25.10 5.32
C LEU A 271 -4.44 -24.93 6.30
N SER A 272 -4.35 -25.62 7.43
CA SER A 272 -5.18 -25.36 8.61
C SER A 272 -4.79 -24.04 9.30
N THR A 273 -5.57 -23.61 10.30
CA THR A 273 -5.33 -22.41 11.11
C THR A 273 -4.04 -22.43 11.95
N VAL A 274 -3.42 -23.61 12.07
CA VAL A 274 -2.13 -23.83 12.77
C VAL A 274 -1.00 -24.21 11.80
N GLY A 275 -1.19 -23.99 10.49
CA GLY A 275 -0.16 -24.21 9.48
C GLY A 275 0.11 -25.67 9.13
N LYS A 276 -0.74 -26.63 9.50
CA LYS A 276 -0.64 -28.01 8.99
C LYS A 276 -1.25 -28.11 7.59
N ALA A 277 -0.56 -28.76 6.66
CA ALA A 277 -1.08 -29.03 5.32
C ALA A 277 -2.28 -29.97 5.38
N VAL A 278 -3.37 -29.54 4.75
CA VAL A 278 -4.56 -30.34 4.46
C VAL A 278 -4.34 -31.08 3.15
N TRP A 279 -3.84 -30.35 2.15
CA TRP A 279 -3.32 -30.88 0.90
C TRP A 279 -2.25 -29.94 0.36
N SER A 280 -1.39 -30.47 -0.51
CA SER A 280 -0.42 -29.72 -1.30
C SER A 280 -0.37 -30.25 -2.73
N ARG A 281 -0.02 -29.41 -3.69
CA ARG A 281 0.25 -29.82 -5.07
C ARG A 281 1.49 -29.14 -5.60
N ALA A 282 2.30 -29.92 -6.31
CA ALA A 282 3.44 -29.39 -7.05
C ALA A 282 2.94 -28.46 -8.17
N LEU A 283 3.66 -27.35 -8.33
CA LEU A 283 3.51 -26.44 -9.46
C LEU A 283 4.65 -26.70 -10.47
N PRO A 284 4.54 -26.19 -11.71
CA PRO A 284 5.59 -26.34 -12.70
C PRO A 284 6.94 -25.83 -12.15
N LYS A 285 7.93 -26.73 -12.20
CA LYS A 285 9.22 -26.52 -11.54
C LYS A 285 9.91 -25.28 -12.09
N ARG A 286 10.28 -24.36 -11.20
CA ARG A 286 10.95 -23.09 -11.53
C ARG A 286 10.15 -22.11 -12.38
N GLU A 287 8.84 -22.26 -12.49
CA GLU A 287 8.01 -21.34 -13.31
C GLU A 287 7.09 -20.42 -12.50
N THR A 288 6.91 -20.70 -11.22
CA THR A 288 6.06 -19.89 -10.35
C THR A 288 6.81 -18.72 -9.73
N GLY A 289 6.17 -17.55 -9.71
CA GLY A 289 6.64 -16.36 -9.01
C GLY A 289 5.56 -15.80 -8.08
N ASN A 290 5.48 -14.48 -8.03
CA ASN A 290 4.37 -13.76 -7.43
C ASN A 290 3.05 -14.23 -8.05
N ALA A 291 2.03 -14.39 -7.22
CA ALA A 291 0.74 -14.88 -7.68
C ALA A 291 -0.41 -14.27 -6.88
N ALA A 292 -1.60 -14.30 -7.48
CA ALA A 292 -2.85 -14.04 -6.78
C ALA A 292 -3.70 -15.30 -6.72
N LEU A 293 -4.44 -15.45 -5.62
CA LEU A 293 -5.39 -16.54 -5.40
C LEU A 293 -6.80 -15.98 -5.29
N LYS A 294 -7.77 -16.70 -5.84
CA LYS A 294 -9.19 -16.37 -5.78
C LYS A 294 -10.01 -17.65 -5.62
N VAL A 295 -11.02 -17.63 -4.77
CA VAL A 295 -12.02 -18.71 -4.71
C VAL A 295 -13.27 -18.31 -5.50
N GLN A 296 -13.79 -19.27 -6.26
CA GLN A 296 -15.09 -19.22 -6.93
C GLN A 296 -15.79 -20.57 -6.76
N GLY A 297 -16.85 -20.62 -5.94
CA GLY A 297 -17.52 -21.87 -5.61
C GLY A 297 -16.53 -22.86 -4.99
N ASP A 298 -16.40 -24.05 -5.59
CA ASP A 298 -15.46 -25.09 -5.17
C ASP A 298 -14.09 -25.03 -5.85
N THR A 299 -13.85 -23.97 -6.63
CA THR A 299 -12.61 -23.80 -7.40
C THR A 299 -11.71 -22.75 -6.76
N LEU A 300 -10.46 -23.13 -6.50
CA LEU A 300 -9.36 -22.22 -6.19
C LEU A 300 -8.61 -21.89 -7.49
N ILE A 301 -8.63 -20.62 -7.87
CA ILE A 301 -7.98 -20.09 -9.07
C ILE A 301 -6.67 -19.43 -8.65
N MET A 302 -5.60 -19.75 -9.36
CA MET A 302 -4.28 -19.16 -9.21
C MET A 302 -3.90 -18.40 -10.48
N LEU A 303 -3.53 -17.14 -10.32
CA LEU A 303 -2.98 -16.30 -11.37
C LEU A 303 -1.48 -16.13 -11.08
N ASN A 304 -0.63 -16.91 -11.74
CA ASN A 304 0.82 -16.79 -11.62
C ASN A 304 1.35 -15.66 -12.50
N TYR A 305 1.91 -14.63 -11.88
CA TYR A 305 2.48 -13.48 -12.58
C TYR A 305 3.92 -13.71 -13.02
N ALA A 306 4.56 -14.75 -12.50
CA ALA A 306 5.90 -15.18 -12.89
C ALA A 306 7.02 -14.13 -12.70
N PHE A 307 6.83 -13.17 -11.81
CA PHE A 307 7.89 -12.25 -11.38
C PHE A 307 8.21 -12.39 -9.89
N GLY A 308 9.38 -11.93 -9.47
CA GLY A 308 9.66 -11.57 -8.09
C GLY A 308 10.27 -10.18 -8.03
N PHE A 309 10.47 -9.64 -6.83
CA PHE A 309 11.06 -8.31 -6.65
C PHE A 309 12.53 -8.40 -6.30
N GLN A 310 13.38 -7.66 -7.01
CA GLN A 310 14.81 -7.53 -6.72
C GLN A 310 15.16 -6.06 -6.42
N GLY A 311 16.03 -5.86 -5.44
CA GLY A 311 16.47 -4.53 -4.99
C GLY A 311 15.33 -3.58 -4.68
N ASP A 312 15.27 -2.42 -5.35
CA ASP A 312 14.25 -1.38 -5.17
C ASP A 312 12.89 -1.77 -5.80
N ARG A 313 12.42 -2.98 -5.51
CA ARG A 313 11.18 -3.58 -6.04
C ARG A 313 11.12 -3.63 -7.56
N GLN A 314 12.25 -3.80 -8.24
CA GLN A 314 12.22 -4.09 -9.67
C GLN A 314 11.62 -5.48 -9.91
N MET A 315 10.58 -5.54 -10.73
CA MET A 315 10.04 -6.82 -11.19
C MET A 315 11.09 -7.53 -12.04
N LYS A 316 11.41 -8.77 -11.67
CA LYS A 316 12.27 -9.68 -12.43
C LYS A 316 11.48 -10.92 -12.76
N ALA A 317 11.44 -11.30 -14.03
CA ALA A 317 10.87 -12.57 -14.43
C ALA A 317 11.62 -13.72 -13.74
N VAL A 318 10.88 -14.65 -13.15
CA VAL A 318 11.40 -15.83 -12.43
C VAL A 318 10.79 -17.14 -12.95
N GLY A 319 10.02 -17.07 -14.03
CA GLY A 319 9.30 -18.21 -14.58
C GLY A 319 8.40 -17.79 -15.73
N ARG A 320 7.34 -18.57 -15.96
CA ARG A 320 6.39 -18.38 -17.06
C ARG A 320 4.99 -18.12 -16.51
N PRO A 321 4.28 -17.06 -16.96
CA PRO A 321 2.99 -16.71 -16.40
C PRO A 321 1.92 -17.71 -16.86
N PHE A 322 1.05 -18.10 -15.93
CA PHE A 322 -0.03 -19.06 -16.18
C PHE A 322 -1.24 -18.81 -15.29
N VAL A 323 -2.38 -19.35 -15.72
CA VAL A 323 -3.57 -19.51 -14.88
C VAL A 323 -3.77 -20.99 -14.59
N ALA A 324 -3.95 -21.31 -13.32
CA ALA A 324 -4.29 -22.66 -12.88
C ALA A 324 -5.57 -22.65 -12.05
N ALA A 325 -6.28 -23.77 -12.04
CA ALA A 325 -7.44 -23.98 -11.19
C ALA A 325 -7.35 -25.32 -10.48
N PHE A 326 -7.80 -25.34 -9.23
CA PHE A 326 -7.77 -26.50 -8.37
C PHE A 326 -9.13 -26.67 -7.70
N ASN A 327 -9.55 -27.92 -7.45
CA ASN A 327 -10.63 -28.16 -6.50
C ASN A 327 -10.15 -27.74 -5.10
N LYS A 328 -10.85 -26.81 -4.46
CA LYS A 328 -10.41 -26.20 -3.18
C LYS A 328 -10.37 -27.20 -2.03
N SER A 329 -11.22 -28.24 -2.08
CA SER A 329 -11.36 -29.24 -1.03
C SER A 329 -10.31 -30.35 -1.15
N THR A 330 -10.03 -30.81 -2.37
CA THR A 330 -9.14 -31.97 -2.60
C THR A 330 -7.74 -31.56 -3.04
N GLY A 331 -7.58 -30.37 -3.61
CA GLY A 331 -6.37 -29.91 -4.29
C GLY A 331 -6.19 -30.49 -5.68
N GLU A 332 -7.15 -31.24 -6.24
CA GLU A 332 -7.05 -31.74 -7.62
C GLU A 332 -6.86 -30.58 -8.62
N GLN A 333 -5.85 -30.66 -9.49
CA GLN A 333 -5.63 -29.66 -10.53
C GLN A 333 -6.63 -29.87 -11.66
N LEU A 334 -7.53 -28.92 -11.84
CA LEU A 334 -8.56 -28.95 -12.89
C LEU A 334 -7.95 -28.57 -14.25
N TYR A 335 -7.12 -27.53 -14.27
CA TYR A 335 -6.35 -27.14 -15.45
C TYR A 335 -5.15 -26.25 -15.09
N LEU A 336 -4.21 -26.14 -16.04
CA LEU A 336 -3.16 -25.14 -16.09
C LEU A 336 -3.00 -24.66 -17.54
N ARG A 337 -2.91 -23.35 -17.75
CA ARG A 337 -2.76 -22.70 -19.07
C ARG A 337 -1.76 -21.58 -18.99
N TYR A 338 -0.72 -21.64 -19.81
CA TYR A 338 0.23 -20.53 -19.95
C TYR A 338 -0.40 -19.36 -20.69
N LEU A 339 0.00 -18.14 -20.32
CA LEU A 339 -0.42 -16.92 -21.03
C LEU A 339 0.36 -16.71 -22.33
N THR A 340 1.58 -17.24 -22.38
CA THR A 340 2.51 -17.08 -23.50
C THR A 340 3.55 -18.22 -23.49
N GLU A 341 4.14 -18.47 -24.65
CA GLU A 341 5.28 -19.37 -24.82
C GLU A 341 6.61 -18.75 -24.38
N ASP A 342 6.67 -17.41 -24.24
CA ASP A 342 7.88 -16.74 -23.78
C ASP A 342 8.15 -17.04 -22.30
N THR A 343 9.20 -17.85 -22.07
CA THR A 343 9.73 -18.21 -20.75
C THR A 343 10.27 -17.04 -19.93
N ARG A 344 10.44 -15.86 -20.52
CA ARG A 344 10.93 -14.65 -19.85
C ARG A 344 9.84 -13.60 -19.65
N ALA A 345 8.62 -13.85 -20.10
CA ALA A 345 7.50 -12.95 -19.90
C ALA A 345 7.04 -12.96 -18.44
N MET A 346 6.33 -11.90 -18.06
CA MET A 346 5.69 -11.76 -16.76
C MET A 346 4.42 -10.93 -16.88
N VAL A 347 3.47 -11.13 -15.98
CA VAL A 347 2.31 -10.24 -15.87
C VAL A 347 2.77 -8.95 -15.17
N GLN A 348 2.66 -7.85 -15.87
CA GLN A 348 3.07 -6.51 -15.42
C GLN A 348 1.92 -5.76 -14.73
N GLY A 349 0.68 -6.14 -14.98
CA GLY A 349 -0.51 -5.56 -14.37
C GLY A 349 -1.69 -6.53 -14.39
N SER A 350 -2.62 -6.39 -13.45
CA SER A 350 -3.82 -7.21 -13.41
C SER A 350 -5.01 -6.48 -12.79
N HIS A 351 -6.21 -6.81 -13.25
CA HIS A 351 -7.45 -6.55 -12.54
C HIS A 351 -8.11 -7.88 -12.20
N ILE A 352 -8.40 -8.14 -10.93
CA ILE A 352 -9.11 -9.33 -10.47
C ILE A 352 -10.47 -8.89 -9.95
N GLY A 353 -11.51 -9.16 -10.72
CA GLY A 353 -12.88 -8.86 -10.36
C GLY A 353 -13.56 -9.98 -9.57
N ALA A 354 -14.89 -9.92 -9.49
CA ALA A 354 -15.66 -10.93 -8.76
C ALA A 354 -15.76 -12.24 -9.56
N SER A 355 -15.86 -12.13 -10.88
CA SER A 355 -16.15 -13.24 -11.79
C SER A 355 -15.11 -13.42 -12.91
N SER A 356 -14.12 -12.55 -13.00
CA SER A 356 -13.09 -12.61 -14.04
C SER A 356 -11.78 -11.91 -13.66
N ALA A 357 -10.76 -12.09 -14.49
CA ALA A 357 -9.52 -11.32 -14.42
C ALA A 357 -9.07 -10.82 -15.80
N PHE A 358 -8.48 -9.63 -15.81
CA PHE A 358 -7.66 -9.11 -16.89
C PHE A 358 -6.18 -9.18 -16.49
N LEU A 359 -5.33 -9.65 -17.40
CA LEU A 359 -3.89 -9.79 -17.19
C LEU A 359 -3.16 -9.06 -18.31
N MET A 360 -2.19 -8.24 -17.93
CA MET A 360 -1.43 -7.38 -18.83
C MET A 360 0.02 -7.84 -18.87
N LEU A 361 0.51 -8.15 -20.07
CA LEU A 361 1.92 -8.38 -20.38
C LEU A 361 2.40 -7.24 -21.31
N SER A 362 3.68 -7.17 -21.62
CA SER A 362 4.25 -6.06 -22.41
C SER A 362 3.68 -5.97 -23.83
N ASP A 363 3.36 -7.11 -24.43
CA ASP A 363 3.03 -7.27 -25.85
C ASP A 363 1.68 -7.97 -26.10
N HIS A 364 0.96 -8.37 -25.05
CA HIS A 364 -0.38 -8.95 -25.15
C HIS A 364 -1.18 -8.76 -23.87
N MET A 365 -2.50 -8.93 -23.99
CA MET A 365 -3.41 -8.99 -22.85
C MET A 365 -4.14 -10.33 -22.82
N ALA A 366 -4.59 -10.73 -21.64
CA ALA A 366 -5.46 -11.87 -21.45
C ALA A 366 -6.70 -11.50 -20.63
N TYR A 367 -7.82 -12.13 -20.97
CA TYR A 367 -9.06 -12.09 -20.19
C TYR A 367 -9.47 -13.50 -19.80
N LYS A 368 -9.76 -13.69 -18.51
CA LYS A 368 -10.14 -14.98 -17.93
C LYS A 368 -11.44 -14.86 -17.14
N PRO A 369 -12.59 -15.31 -17.68
CA PRO A 369 -13.76 -15.60 -16.87
C PRO A 369 -13.44 -16.73 -15.88
N PHE A 370 -13.87 -16.63 -14.63
CA PHE A 370 -13.58 -17.64 -13.61
C PHE A 370 -14.51 -18.85 -13.65
N ALA A 371 -15.74 -18.68 -14.15
CA ALA A 371 -16.70 -19.76 -14.32
C ALA A 371 -16.37 -20.68 -15.52
N ASP A 372 -15.60 -20.18 -16.49
CA ASP A 372 -15.20 -20.93 -17.68
C ASP A 372 -13.72 -21.34 -17.57
N SER A 373 -13.36 -22.48 -18.16
CA SER A 373 -11.97 -22.90 -18.34
C SER A 373 -11.25 -22.16 -19.48
N THR A 374 -11.99 -21.56 -20.42
CA THR A 374 -11.41 -20.82 -21.55
C THR A 374 -10.80 -19.49 -21.14
N MET A 375 -9.89 -18.99 -21.98
CA MET A 375 -9.19 -17.73 -21.79
C MET A 375 -8.98 -17.07 -23.15
N THR A 376 -9.23 -15.78 -23.23
CA THR A 376 -8.92 -14.98 -24.42
C THR A 376 -7.53 -14.38 -24.23
N VAL A 377 -6.64 -14.58 -25.20
CA VAL A 377 -5.33 -13.91 -25.24
C VAL A 377 -5.21 -13.21 -26.59
N ARG A 378 -4.80 -11.93 -26.60
CA ARG A 378 -4.62 -11.18 -27.84
C ARG A 378 -3.32 -10.36 -27.83
N PRO A 379 -2.57 -10.36 -28.94
CA PRO A 379 -1.42 -9.49 -29.09
C PRO A 379 -1.86 -8.02 -29.03
N TRP A 380 -1.05 -7.20 -28.40
CA TRP A 380 -1.20 -5.76 -28.33
C TRP A 380 -0.47 -5.11 -29.50
N ASN A 381 -1.12 -4.15 -30.17
CA ASN A 381 -0.48 -3.42 -31.26
C ASN A 381 0.46 -2.33 -30.71
N THR A 382 1.65 -2.75 -30.30
CA THR A 382 2.70 -1.88 -29.75
C THR A 382 3.15 -0.80 -30.74
N ARG A 383 3.10 -1.07 -32.06
CA ARG A 383 3.43 -0.08 -33.09
C ARG A 383 2.45 1.10 -33.08
N SER A 384 1.16 0.82 -33.04
CA SER A 384 0.12 1.86 -33.02
C SER A 384 0.06 2.56 -31.67
N TYR A 385 0.01 1.82 -30.56
CA TYR A 385 -0.35 2.37 -29.27
C TYR A 385 0.81 2.52 -28.27
N GLY A 386 1.99 1.97 -28.56
CA GLY A 386 3.07 1.81 -27.58
C GLY A 386 2.89 0.54 -26.74
N GLU A 387 3.93 0.19 -25.99
CA GLU A 387 3.89 -0.91 -25.02
C GLU A 387 2.88 -0.63 -23.90
N LEU A 388 2.35 -1.69 -23.29
CA LEU A 388 1.51 -1.60 -22.11
C LEU A 388 2.40 -1.35 -20.90
N GLU A 389 2.16 -0.26 -20.16
CA GLU A 389 3.03 0.16 -19.05
C GLU A 389 2.34 0.04 -17.70
N TRP A 390 1.05 0.36 -17.63
CA TRP A 390 0.37 0.46 -16.35
C TRP A 390 -1.11 0.11 -16.45
N LEU A 391 -1.59 -0.61 -15.45
CA LEU A 391 -3.01 -0.91 -15.25
C LEU A 391 -3.42 -0.25 -13.92
N PRO A 392 -4.32 0.75 -13.94
CA PRO A 392 -4.77 1.40 -12.71
C PRO A 392 -5.39 0.42 -11.72
N SER A 393 -4.83 0.35 -10.52
CA SER A 393 -5.34 -0.52 -9.45
C SER A 393 -6.63 -0.01 -8.81
N ASP A 394 -6.97 1.26 -9.04
CA ASP A 394 -8.19 1.91 -8.55
C ASP A 394 -8.72 2.89 -9.62
N THR A 395 -9.91 3.45 -9.40
CA THR A 395 -10.52 4.45 -10.28
C THR A 395 -9.61 5.66 -10.46
N VAL A 396 -9.38 6.02 -11.72
CA VAL A 396 -8.83 7.31 -12.14
C VAL A 396 -9.95 8.15 -12.73
N TYR A 397 -9.76 9.45 -12.75
CA TYR A 397 -10.74 10.42 -13.25
C TYR A 397 -10.11 11.21 -14.39
N THR A 398 -10.91 11.67 -15.35
CA THR A 398 -10.40 12.49 -16.46
C THR A 398 -11.46 13.47 -16.91
N PHE A 399 -11.07 14.66 -17.33
CA PHE A 399 -11.96 15.51 -18.11
C PHE A 399 -12.00 14.98 -19.56
N ARG A 400 -13.19 14.89 -20.15
CA ARG A 400 -13.29 14.98 -21.61
C ARG A 400 -13.26 16.45 -21.98
N GLN A 401 -12.71 16.76 -23.14
CA GLN A 401 -12.30 18.10 -23.58
C GLN A 401 -13.05 19.28 -22.95
N ASN A 402 -14.37 19.36 -23.14
CA ASN A 402 -15.22 20.48 -22.69
C ASN A 402 -16.15 20.10 -21.53
N ASP A 403 -15.92 18.97 -20.86
CA ASP A 403 -16.77 18.53 -19.76
C ASP A 403 -16.50 19.36 -18.50
N GLU A 404 -17.56 19.77 -17.83
CA GLU A 404 -17.48 20.40 -16.50
C GLU A 404 -17.25 19.37 -15.38
N ASN A 405 -17.54 18.09 -15.65
CA ASN A 405 -17.42 16.97 -14.73
C ASN A 405 -16.32 16.01 -15.17
N LEU A 406 -15.75 15.28 -14.21
CA LEU A 406 -14.78 14.24 -14.52
C LEU A 406 -15.50 12.94 -14.85
N THR A 407 -14.96 12.18 -15.80
CA THR A 407 -15.39 10.81 -16.08
C THR A 407 -14.60 9.83 -15.20
N PRO A 408 -15.25 8.99 -14.37
CA PRO A 408 -14.58 7.94 -13.63
C PRO A 408 -14.23 6.77 -14.57
N LEU A 409 -12.97 6.34 -14.55
CA LEU A 409 -12.45 5.21 -15.31
C LEU A 409 -11.87 4.18 -14.34
N PHE A 410 -12.41 2.97 -14.36
CA PHE A 410 -11.95 1.85 -13.54
C PHE A 410 -12.19 0.52 -14.25
N SER A 411 -11.32 -0.43 -13.97
CA SER A 411 -11.49 -1.82 -14.43
C SER A 411 -12.55 -2.53 -13.60
N ASN A 412 -13.35 -3.39 -14.24
CA ASN A 412 -14.32 -4.27 -13.62
C ASN A 412 -14.38 -5.62 -14.38
N ASP A 413 -15.37 -6.46 -14.12
CA ASP A 413 -15.51 -7.78 -14.80
C ASP A 413 -15.79 -7.71 -16.31
N SER A 414 -16.06 -6.52 -16.85
CA SER A 414 -16.45 -6.31 -18.26
C SER A 414 -15.48 -5.44 -19.04
N ILE A 415 -14.76 -4.55 -18.36
CA ILE A 415 -13.81 -3.65 -19.00
C ILE A 415 -12.52 -3.56 -18.20
N CYS A 416 -11.41 -3.30 -18.89
CA CYS A 416 -10.13 -3.00 -18.27
C CYS A 416 -9.57 -1.69 -18.80
N VAL A 417 -9.01 -0.89 -17.90
CA VAL A 417 -8.32 0.36 -18.22
C VAL A 417 -6.82 0.08 -18.22
N VAL A 418 -6.10 0.51 -19.27
CA VAL A 418 -4.64 0.35 -19.38
C VAL A 418 -4.00 1.62 -19.94
N GLN A 419 -2.82 1.97 -19.44
CA GLN A 419 -1.99 3.05 -19.95
C GLN A 419 -0.83 2.48 -20.78
N THR A 420 -0.51 3.17 -21.87
CA THR A 420 0.57 2.82 -22.78
C THR A 420 1.75 3.79 -22.71
N ALA A 421 2.90 3.33 -23.21
CA ALA A 421 4.14 4.12 -23.34
C ALA A 421 4.01 5.39 -24.19
N LYS A 422 2.95 5.52 -25.00
CA LYS A 422 2.66 6.75 -25.75
C LYS A 422 1.82 7.75 -24.96
N GLY A 423 1.62 7.54 -23.66
CA GLY A 423 0.81 8.42 -22.82
C GLY A 423 -0.68 8.36 -23.15
N LEU A 424 -1.15 7.22 -23.68
CA LEU A 424 -2.55 6.97 -23.97
C LEU A 424 -3.14 6.07 -22.89
N LEU A 425 -4.37 6.35 -22.48
CA LEU A 425 -5.17 5.45 -21.65
C LEU A 425 -6.22 4.79 -22.56
N LYS A 426 -6.29 3.46 -22.58
CA LYS A 426 -7.22 2.68 -23.39
C LYS A 426 -8.18 1.91 -22.49
N VAL A 427 -9.45 1.86 -22.89
CA VAL A 427 -10.45 0.98 -22.27
C VAL A 427 -10.65 -0.21 -23.21
N VAL A 428 -10.52 -1.41 -22.67
CA VAL A 428 -10.66 -2.66 -23.41
C VAL A 428 -11.82 -3.50 -22.88
N ASP A 429 -12.53 -4.19 -23.77
CA ASP A 429 -13.63 -5.11 -23.43
C ASP A 429 -13.13 -6.54 -23.12
N ARG A 430 -14.06 -7.46 -22.86
CA ARG A 430 -13.79 -8.90 -22.59
C ARG A 430 -13.17 -9.65 -23.77
N GLN A 431 -13.35 -9.15 -24.98
CA GLN A 431 -12.75 -9.67 -26.21
C GLN A 431 -11.40 -9.01 -26.50
N LEU A 432 -10.94 -8.14 -25.59
CA LEU A 432 -9.70 -7.37 -25.68
C LEU A 432 -9.70 -6.42 -26.89
N ASN A 433 -10.87 -5.93 -27.30
CA ASN A 433 -10.97 -4.82 -28.25
C ASN A 433 -10.88 -3.50 -27.50
N ILE A 434 -10.23 -2.50 -28.10
CA ILE A 434 -10.25 -1.12 -27.59
C ILE A 434 -11.61 -0.51 -27.91
N ILE A 435 -12.31 -0.04 -26.88
CA ILE A 435 -13.66 0.55 -26.99
C ILE A 435 -13.68 2.05 -26.67
N ASP A 436 -12.63 2.57 -26.03
CA ASP A 436 -12.52 4.00 -25.70
C ASP A 436 -11.06 4.39 -25.47
N ASP A 437 -10.76 5.69 -25.56
CA ASP A 437 -9.42 6.22 -25.30
C ASP A 437 -9.33 7.65 -24.77
N TYR A 438 -8.28 7.89 -23.99
CA TYR A 438 -8.03 9.14 -23.28
C TYR A 438 -6.55 9.50 -23.29
N GLN A 439 -6.26 10.76 -22.99
CA GLN A 439 -4.90 11.26 -22.81
C GLN A 439 -4.47 11.09 -21.35
N ALA A 440 -3.38 10.35 -21.11
CA ALA A 440 -2.91 10.06 -19.75
C ALA A 440 -2.50 11.34 -18.97
N ARG A 441 -2.12 12.41 -19.68
CA ARG A 441 -1.77 13.70 -19.06
C ARG A 441 -2.96 14.39 -18.36
N ASN A 442 -4.20 14.02 -18.70
CA ASN A 442 -5.42 14.59 -18.13
C ASN A 442 -5.95 13.79 -16.92
N LEU A 443 -5.21 12.78 -16.45
CA LEU A 443 -5.68 11.89 -15.39
C LEU A 443 -5.55 12.51 -14.00
N TYR A 444 -6.64 12.44 -13.26
CA TYR A 444 -6.74 12.76 -11.85
C TYR A 444 -6.82 11.47 -11.06
N PHE A 445 -5.98 11.36 -10.04
CA PHE A 445 -5.88 10.19 -9.17
C PHE A 445 -6.62 10.47 -7.86
N LYS A 446 -7.23 9.44 -7.27
CA LYS A 446 -7.78 9.52 -5.92
C LYS A 446 -6.70 10.01 -4.95
N PHE A 447 -7.03 11.03 -4.16
CA PHE A 447 -6.14 11.56 -3.13
C PHE A 447 -6.67 11.27 -1.73
N VAL A 448 -7.81 11.89 -1.37
CA VAL A 448 -8.36 11.83 -0.01
C VAL A 448 -9.88 11.74 -0.07
N PRO A 449 -10.51 10.62 0.33
CA PRO A 449 -11.97 10.54 0.46
C PRO A 449 -12.45 11.35 1.67
N CYS A 450 -13.54 12.11 1.57
CA CYS A 450 -14.07 12.91 2.68
C CYS A 450 -15.61 12.99 2.64
N GLY A 451 -16.27 12.23 3.53
CA GLY A 451 -17.72 12.08 3.50
C GLY A 451 -18.23 11.51 2.18
N SER A 452 -19.20 12.19 1.57
CA SER A 452 -19.72 11.91 0.22
C SER A 452 -18.78 12.35 -0.90
N CYS A 453 -17.80 13.21 -0.59
CA CYS A 453 -16.86 13.77 -1.54
C CYS A 453 -15.54 12.97 -1.59
N LEU A 454 -14.75 13.28 -2.61
CA LEU A 454 -13.42 12.76 -2.85
C LEU A 454 -12.55 13.89 -3.40
N VAL A 455 -11.36 14.06 -2.83
CA VAL A 455 -10.33 14.89 -3.45
C VAL A 455 -9.57 14.05 -4.46
N VAL A 456 -9.42 14.57 -5.67
CA VAL A 456 -8.58 14.01 -6.73
C VAL A 456 -7.48 14.99 -7.11
N TYR A 457 -6.36 14.48 -7.62
CA TYR A 457 -5.23 15.32 -8.00
C TYR A 457 -4.61 14.90 -9.32
N ASN A 458 -4.14 15.88 -10.09
CA ASN A 458 -3.32 15.68 -11.28
C ASN A 458 -1.92 16.24 -11.01
N LYS A 459 -0.88 15.47 -11.33
CA LYS A 459 0.51 15.88 -11.15
C LYS A 459 1.22 15.90 -12.50
N ILE A 460 1.49 17.09 -13.01
CA ILE A 460 2.30 17.30 -14.21
C ILE A 460 3.73 17.66 -13.78
N VAL A 461 4.72 16.99 -14.34
CA VAL A 461 6.14 17.28 -14.08
C VAL A 461 6.43 18.75 -14.39
N GLY A 462 7.08 19.44 -13.45
CA GLY A 462 7.43 20.86 -13.57
C GLY A 462 6.28 21.84 -13.29
N LYS A 463 5.09 21.36 -12.90
CA LYS A 463 3.97 22.21 -12.48
C LYS A 463 3.50 21.86 -11.06
N ALA A 464 2.83 22.82 -10.42
CA ALA A 464 2.09 22.55 -9.20
C ALA A 464 1.03 21.47 -9.48
N SER A 465 0.77 20.60 -8.50
CA SER A 465 -0.30 19.63 -8.62
C SER A 465 -1.65 20.34 -8.57
N ASP A 466 -2.56 19.89 -9.42
CA ASP A 466 -3.92 20.41 -9.51
C ASP A 466 -4.87 19.55 -8.68
N PHE A 467 -5.80 20.15 -7.94
CA PHE A 467 -6.66 19.43 -7.00
C PHE A 467 -8.13 19.82 -7.14
N TRP A 468 -8.99 18.80 -7.21
CA TRP A 468 -10.45 18.98 -7.27
C TRP A 468 -11.13 18.20 -6.15
N ILE A 469 -12.16 18.80 -5.57
CA ILE A 469 -13.17 18.13 -4.76
C ILE A 469 -14.28 17.69 -5.73
N ILE A 470 -14.61 16.41 -5.70
CA ILE A 470 -15.62 15.81 -6.59
C ILE A 470 -16.53 14.87 -5.80
N ARG A 471 -17.68 14.53 -6.35
CA ARG A 471 -18.43 13.33 -5.96
C ARG A 471 -17.82 12.09 -6.65
N ARG A 472 -18.10 10.91 -6.12
CA ARG A 472 -17.48 9.65 -6.62
C ARG A 472 -17.86 9.31 -8.06
N ASP A 473 -19.02 9.76 -8.50
CA ASP A 473 -19.48 9.65 -9.89
C ASP A 473 -18.76 10.59 -10.86
N GLY A 474 -17.91 11.49 -10.34
CA GLY A 474 -17.13 12.45 -11.12
C GLY A 474 -17.71 13.86 -11.16
N THR A 475 -18.86 14.12 -10.52
CA THR A 475 -19.44 15.46 -10.44
C THR A 475 -18.48 16.43 -9.75
N SER A 476 -18.13 17.52 -10.42
CA SER A 476 -17.23 18.55 -9.89
C SER A 476 -17.91 19.37 -8.79
N VAL A 477 -17.26 19.48 -7.63
CA VAL A 477 -17.75 20.29 -6.50
C VAL A 477 -16.95 21.59 -6.40
N ALA A 478 -15.62 21.50 -6.35
CA ALA A 478 -14.76 22.67 -6.22
C ALA A 478 -13.33 22.42 -6.68
N HIS A 479 -12.71 23.45 -7.24
CA HIS A 479 -11.29 23.52 -7.60
C HIS A 479 -10.51 24.16 -6.45
N ILE A 480 -9.49 23.47 -5.91
CA ILE A 480 -8.70 23.97 -4.79
C ILE A 480 -7.63 24.92 -5.30
N MET A 481 -7.68 26.17 -4.81
CA MET A 481 -6.85 27.28 -5.30
C MET A 481 -5.61 27.54 -4.44
N VAL A 482 -5.55 26.95 -3.24
CA VAL A 482 -4.43 27.13 -2.31
C VAL A 482 -3.36 26.05 -2.53
N PRO A 483 -2.08 26.36 -2.27
CA PRO A 483 -1.02 25.36 -2.28
C PRO A 483 -1.32 24.19 -1.33
N VAL A 484 -1.07 22.97 -1.79
CA VAL A 484 -1.30 21.75 -1.02
C VAL A 484 0.02 21.05 -0.76
N ASN A 485 0.44 21.03 0.49
CA ASN A 485 1.56 20.22 0.96
C ASN A 485 1.10 18.82 1.37
N LYS A 486 -0.02 18.74 2.08
CA LYS A 486 -0.62 17.47 2.50
C LYS A 486 -2.11 17.63 2.76
N MET A 487 -2.87 16.55 2.66
CA MET A 487 -4.27 16.52 3.07
C MET A 487 -4.57 15.32 3.94
N TYR A 488 -5.56 15.48 4.81
CA TYR A 488 -6.16 14.42 5.60
C TYR A 488 -7.65 14.59 5.62
N SER A 489 -8.40 13.51 5.79
CA SER A 489 -9.82 13.57 6.06
C SER A 489 -10.15 12.83 7.35
N ARG A 490 -11.18 13.31 8.04
CA ARG A 490 -11.76 12.62 9.18
C ARG A 490 -13.27 12.85 9.19
N GLY A 491 -14.04 11.79 8.91
CA GLY A 491 -15.48 11.93 8.71
C GLY A 491 -15.76 12.80 7.48
N ASN A 492 -16.45 13.93 7.71
CA ASN A 492 -16.79 14.91 6.68
C ASN A 492 -15.88 16.15 6.72
N THR A 493 -14.83 16.15 7.55
CA THR A 493 -13.88 17.27 7.59
C THR A 493 -12.62 16.95 6.80
N LEU A 494 -12.29 17.81 5.83
CA LEU A 494 -11.05 17.80 5.06
C LEU A 494 -10.08 18.82 5.66
N TYR A 495 -8.88 18.35 5.98
CA TYR A 495 -7.77 19.17 6.48
C TYR A 495 -6.78 19.39 5.33
N ILE A 496 -6.66 20.63 4.86
CA ILE A 496 -5.73 21.01 3.79
C ILE A 496 -4.55 21.75 4.43
N LEU A 497 -3.37 21.12 4.39
CA LEU A 497 -2.14 21.70 4.90
C LEU A 497 -1.44 22.42 3.75
N SER A 498 -1.33 23.73 3.85
CA SER A 498 -0.62 24.62 2.92
C SER A 498 0.81 24.89 3.44
N SER A 499 1.47 25.94 2.99
CA SER A 499 2.79 26.35 3.50
C SER A 499 2.74 26.92 4.92
N ASP A 500 1.66 27.62 5.26
CA ASP A 500 1.55 28.42 6.50
C ASP A 500 0.20 28.24 7.22
N LYS A 501 -0.73 27.46 6.65
CA LYS A 501 -2.10 27.33 7.13
C LYS A 501 -2.63 25.91 7.02
N ILE A 502 -3.45 25.52 7.99
CA ILE A 502 -4.29 24.32 7.92
C ILE A 502 -5.72 24.78 7.73
N PHE A 503 -6.31 24.53 6.57
CA PHE A 503 -7.74 24.76 6.34
C PHE A 503 -8.55 23.58 6.83
N MET A 504 -9.66 23.85 7.50
CA MET A 504 -10.61 22.85 8.00
C MET A 504 -11.92 23.02 7.24
N VAL A 505 -12.17 22.14 6.28
CA VAL A 505 -13.31 22.23 5.36
C VAL A 505 -14.35 21.18 5.75
N ASP A 506 -15.55 21.60 6.09
CA ASP A 506 -16.69 20.68 6.25
C ASP A 506 -17.29 20.38 4.86
N THR A 507 -17.30 19.11 4.47
CA THR A 507 -17.80 18.66 3.17
C THR A 507 -19.28 18.27 3.19
N THR A 508 -19.98 18.41 4.33
CA THR A 508 -21.43 18.14 4.40
C THR A 508 -22.27 19.14 3.61
N SER A 509 -21.78 20.36 3.44
CA SER A 509 -22.47 21.44 2.74
C SER A 509 -22.32 21.39 1.20
N PHE A 510 -21.74 20.32 0.66
CA PHE A 510 -21.36 20.21 -0.76
C PHE A 510 -22.26 19.32 -1.62
#